data_AF-A0A6A1YYP9-F1
#
_entry.id   AF-A0A6A1YYP9-F1
#
_cell.length_a   1.000
_cell.length_b   1.000
_cell.length_c   1.000
_cell.angle_alpha   90.00
_cell.angle_beta   90.00
_cell.angle_gamma   90.00
#
_symmetry.space_group_name_H-M   'P 1'
#
loop_
_entity.id
_entity.type
_entity.pdbx_description
1 polymer ?
#
loop_
_entity_poly.entity_id
_entity_poly.type
_entity_poly.pdbx_seq_one_letter_code
_entity_poly.pdbx_strand_id
1 'polypeptide(L)'
;MAEAEDWNPATGIDYEKAKVSYFEKGDKLLLTYDYGDSWEFEVDIKNITIDQTALKYPKILSGKGYGIIDDIGGVWSLQDYYDTPKDKVDPEMIDWLTDGEAINLDNFDKEELNQRMEQYKN
;
A
#
# COMPACT_ATOMS: atom_id res chain seq x y z
N MET A 1 11.93 22.38 -2.72
CA MET A 1 12.30 21.05 -2.22
C MET A 1 12.09 21.11 -0.73
N ALA A 2 11.07 20.43 -0.21
CA ALA A 2 10.97 20.22 1.23
C ALA A 2 12.08 19.25 1.60
N GLU A 3 12.89 19.61 2.58
CA GLU A 3 13.87 18.71 3.18
C GLU A 3 13.09 17.53 3.79
N ALA A 4 13.50 16.29 3.48
CA ALA A 4 12.95 15.13 4.17
C ALA A 4 13.29 15.29 5.66
N GLU A 5 12.26 15.31 6.53
CA GLU A 5 12.49 15.28 7.97
C GLU A 5 13.32 14.04 8.29
N ASP A 6 14.48 14.26 8.89
CA ASP A 6 15.47 13.23 9.19
C ASP A 6 14.82 12.17 10.08
N TRP A 7 14.83 10.91 9.63
CA TRP A 7 14.22 9.79 10.32
C TRP A 7 14.78 9.69 11.74
N ASN A 8 13.95 9.94 12.75
CA ASN A 8 14.34 9.87 14.15
C ASN A 8 14.03 8.47 14.71
N PRO A 9 15.03 7.62 15.00
CA PRO A 9 14.80 6.29 15.57
C PRO A 9 14.10 6.35 16.95
N ALA A 10 14.13 7.49 17.65
CA ALA A 10 13.43 7.68 18.92
C ALA A 10 11.90 7.82 18.78
N THR A 11 11.37 7.99 17.55
CA THR A 11 9.94 8.01 17.25
C THR A 11 9.46 6.75 16.54
N GLY A 12 10.35 5.78 16.31
CA GLY A 12 10.02 4.50 15.69
C GLY A 12 9.16 3.63 16.59
N ILE A 13 8.10 3.06 16.03
CA ILE A 13 7.21 2.12 16.72
C ILE A 13 7.69 0.70 16.41
N ASP A 14 7.94 -0.10 17.46
CA ASP A 14 8.19 -1.53 17.33
C ASP A 14 6.90 -2.23 16.88
N TYR A 15 6.82 -2.52 15.58
CA TYR A 15 5.61 -3.07 14.95
C TYR A 15 5.25 -4.46 15.48
N GLU A 16 6.20 -5.22 16.03
CA GLU A 16 5.92 -6.53 16.62
C GLU A 16 5.20 -6.41 17.97
N LYS A 17 5.38 -5.28 18.66
CA LYS A 17 4.82 -5.03 19.99
C LYS A 17 3.63 -4.08 19.97
N ALA A 18 3.53 -3.25 18.94
CA ALA A 18 2.46 -2.28 18.80
C ALA A 18 1.14 -2.95 18.43
N LYS A 19 0.06 -2.53 19.08
CA LYS A 19 -1.31 -2.88 18.70
C LYS A 19 -1.95 -1.67 18.02
N VAL A 20 -2.92 -1.90 17.15
CA VAL A 20 -3.70 -0.81 16.53
C VAL A 20 -4.38 0.10 17.56
N SER A 21 -4.64 -0.40 18.77
CA SER A 21 -5.18 0.38 19.90
C SER A 21 -4.19 1.40 20.49
N TYR A 22 -2.94 1.39 20.05
CA TYR A 22 -1.93 2.37 20.44
C TYR A 22 -2.19 3.74 19.81
N PHE A 23 -2.84 3.76 18.65
CA PHE A 23 -3.04 4.99 17.89
C PHE A 23 -4.27 5.76 18.33
N GLU A 24 -4.17 7.08 18.24
CA GLU A 24 -5.25 8.02 18.50
C GLU A 24 -5.76 8.65 17.20
N LYS A 25 -6.97 9.22 17.27
CA LYS A 25 -7.55 9.95 16.14
C LYS A 25 -6.69 11.17 15.83
N GLY A 26 -6.26 11.28 14.58
CA GLY A 26 -5.41 12.36 14.10
C GLY A 26 -3.92 12.00 14.00
N ASP A 27 -3.54 10.83 14.50
CA ASP A 27 -2.18 10.32 14.30
C ASP A 27 -1.87 10.16 12.81
N LYS A 28 -0.63 10.47 12.48
CA LYS A 28 -0.05 10.30 11.15
C LYS A 28 1.18 9.42 11.26
N LEU A 29 1.26 8.45 10.38
CA LEU A 29 2.37 7.51 10.32
C LEU A 29 2.95 7.47 8.92
N LEU A 30 4.25 7.22 8.86
CA LEU A 30 4.94 6.83 7.64
C LEU A 30 5.31 5.36 7.79
N LEU A 31 4.75 4.52 6.94
CA LEU A 31 5.09 3.11 6.85
C LEU A 31 6.03 2.91 5.66
N THR A 32 7.25 2.44 5.93
CA THR A 32 8.17 2.00 4.89
C THR A 32 8.07 0.49 4.72
N TYR A 33 7.89 0.04 3.48
CA TYR A 33 7.81 -1.37 3.11
C TYR A 33 8.82 -1.66 1.98
N ASP A 34 9.37 -2.87 2.02
CA ASP A 34 10.45 -3.33 1.15
C ASP A 34 11.69 -2.41 1.16
N TYR A 35 12.76 -2.85 1.81
CA TYR A 35 14.00 -2.08 1.85
C TYR A 35 14.74 -2.03 0.50
N GLY A 36 14.34 -2.84 -0.48
CA GLY A 36 14.80 -2.73 -1.86
C GLY A 36 14.12 -1.55 -2.55
N ASP A 37 12.81 -1.65 -2.76
CA ASP A 37 12.03 -0.67 -3.51
C ASP A 37 11.69 0.61 -2.74
N SER A 38 11.86 0.59 -1.41
CA SER A 38 11.66 1.72 -0.50
C SER A 38 10.27 2.36 -0.63
N TRP A 39 9.22 1.54 -0.65
CA TRP A 39 7.85 2.03 -0.69
C TRP A 39 7.51 2.79 0.60
N GLU A 40 6.94 3.98 0.46
CA GLU A 40 6.50 4.79 1.58
C GLU A 40 4.98 5.01 1.51
N PHE A 41 4.29 4.70 2.59
CA PHE A 41 2.85 4.86 2.74
C PHE A 41 2.54 5.81 3.89
N GLU A 42 1.89 6.92 3.57
CA GLU A 42 1.28 7.79 4.59
C GLU A 42 -0.01 7.13 5.11
N VAL A 43 -0.08 6.92 6.43
CA VAL A 43 -1.24 6.34 7.11
C VAL A 43 -1.81 7.34 8.10
N ASP A 44 -2.99 7.85 7.80
CA ASP A 44 -3.73 8.79 8.64
C ASP A 44 -4.85 8.09 9.42
N ILE A 45 -4.84 8.21 10.75
CA ILE A 45 -5.90 7.68 11.62
C ILE A 45 -7.07 8.67 11.68
N LYS A 46 -8.00 8.56 10.73
CA LYS A 46 -9.10 9.53 10.56
C LYS A 46 -10.18 9.43 11.63
N ASN A 47 -10.52 8.23 12.09
CA ASN A 47 -11.56 8.02 13.08
C ASN A 47 -11.35 6.70 13.85
N ILE A 48 -11.79 6.67 15.11
CA ILE A 48 -11.76 5.48 15.96
C ILE A 48 -13.16 5.26 16.53
N THR A 49 -13.70 4.05 16.34
CA THR A 49 -15.03 3.67 16.82
C THR A 49 -14.88 2.53 17.82
N ILE A 50 -15.39 2.73 19.04
CA ILE A 50 -15.23 1.78 20.16
C ILE A 50 -16.54 1.00 20.43
N ASP A 51 -17.69 1.53 20.00
CA ASP A 51 -19.02 1.00 20.33
C ASP A 51 -19.60 0.05 19.26
N GLN A 52 -18.78 -0.43 18.32
CA GLN A 52 -19.20 -1.38 17.29
C GLN A 52 -18.51 -2.73 17.52
N THR A 53 -19.21 -3.82 17.21
CA THR A 53 -18.59 -5.15 17.15
C THR A 53 -17.37 -5.07 16.25
N ALA A 54 -16.19 -5.32 16.82
CA ALA A 54 -14.94 -5.27 16.07
C ALA A 54 -15.03 -6.17 14.83
N LEU A 55 -14.61 -5.64 13.68
CA LEU A 55 -14.48 -6.45 12.49
C LEU A 55 -13.43 -7.53 12.76
N LYS A 56 -13.71 -8.76 12.31
CA LYS A 56 -12.75 -9.87 12.44
C LYS A 56 -11.49 -9.67 11.60
N TYR A 57 -11.59 -8.87 10.53
CA TYR A 57 -10.53 -8.59 9.58
C TYR A 57 -10.77 -7.23 8.90
N PRO A 58 -9.75 -6.63 8.25
CA PRO A 58 -9.88 -5.33 7.60
C PRO A 58 -10.92 -5.29 6.48
N LYS A 59 -11.54 -4.13 6.27
CA LYS A 59 -12.46 -3.90 5.16
C LYS A 59 -12.12 -2.61 4.44
N ILE A 60 -12.06 -2.68 3.12
CA ILE A 60 -11.82 -1.52 2.26
C ILE A 60 -13.15 -0.80 2.05
N LEU A 61 -13.19 0.47 2.43
CA LEU A 61 -14.37 1.33 2.28
C LEU A 61 -14.39 2.07 0.95
N SER A 62 -13.21 2.49 0.47
CA SER A 62 -13.01 3.24 -0.76
C SER A 62 -11.53 3.20 -1.16
N GLY A 63 -11.23 3.44 -2.43
CA GLY A 63 -9.87 3.55 -2.96
C GLY A 63 -9.87 3.98 -4.42
N LYS A 64 -8.67 4.13 -4.97
CA LYS A 64 -8.42 4.43 -6.38
C LYS A 64 -7.04 3.90 -6.73
N GLY A 65 -6.90 3.40 -7.96
CA GLY A 65 -5.65 2.87 -8.47
C GLY A 65 -5.39 1.45 -8.00
N TYR A 66 -4.49 0.79 -8.71
CA TYR A 66 -4.14 -0.61 -8.50
C TYR A 66 -3.32 -0.81 -7.22
N GLY A 67 -2.50 0.18 -6.87
CA GLY A 67 -1.54 0.09 -5.77
C GLY A 67 -0.10 0.01 -6.30
N ILE A 68 0.76 -0.65 -5.54
CA ILE A 68 2.14 -0.94 -5.93
C ILE A 68 2.21 -2.20 -6.81
N ILE A 69 3.31 -2.34 -7.55
CA ILE A 69 3.73 -3.61 -8.14
C ILE A 69 5.01 -3.98 -7.38
N ASP A 70 4.98 -5.08 -6.62
CA ASP A 70 6.15 -5.55 -5.89
C ASP A 70 7.30 -5.85 -6.86
N ASP A 71 8.52 -5.64 -6.38
CA ASP A 71 9.78 -5.90 -7.09
C ASP A 71 9.97 -5.14 -8.42
N ILE A 72 9.15 -4.12 -8.72
CA ILE A 72 9.30 -3.33 -9.96
C ILE A 72 10.51 -2.38 -9.93
N GLY A 73 11.12 -2.15 -8.77
CA GLY A 73 12.20 -1.18 -8.58
C GLY A 73 11.73 0.14 -7.98
N GLY A 74 10.63 0.11 -7.22
CA GLY A 74 10.11 1.25 -6.46
C GLY A 74 9.37 2.29 -7.30
N VAL A 75 9.17 3.46 -6.68
CA VAL A 75 8.30 4.53 -7.20
C VAL A 75 8.71 5.00 -8.60
N TRP A 76 10.01 5.08 -8.89
CA TRP A 76 10.49 5.55 -10.19
C TRP A 76 10.13 4.58 -11.32
N SER A 77 10.34 3.28 -11.12
CA SER A 77 9.99 2.27 -12.13
C SER A 77 8.48 2.14 -12.29
N LEU A 78 7.70 2.26 -11.21
CA LEU A 78 6.24 2.27 -11.29
C LEU A 78 5.72 3.48 -12.08
N GLN A 79 6.34 4.65 -11.90
CA GLN A 79 5.99 5.85 -12.67
C GLN A 79 6.35 5.69 -14.14
N ASP A 80 7.54 5.15 -14.45
CA ASP A 80 7.95 4.88 -15.83
C ASP A 80 7.01 3.87 -16.51
N TYR A 81 6.58 2.82 -15.79
CA TYR A 81 5.57 1.87 -16.25
C TYR A 81 4.24 2.56 -16.53
N TYR A 82 3.79 3.46 -15.64
CA TYR A 82 2.53 4.20 -15.80
C TYR A 82 2.54 5.11 -17.04
N ASP A 83 3.65 5.82 -17.25
CA ASP A 83 3.79 6.78 -18.34
C ASP A 83 4.07 6.10 -19.70
N THR A 84 4.53 4.86 -19.68
CA THR A 84 4.80 4.07 -20.89
C THR A 84 3.51 3.56 -21.52
N PRO A 85 3.24 3.88 -22.81
CA PRO A 85 2.10 3.31 -23.52
C PRO A 85 2.16 1.78 -23.51
N LYS A 86 1.00 1.12 -23.33
CA LYS A 86 0.91 -0.35 -23.19
C LYS A 86 1.60 -1.13 -24.31
N ASP A 87 1.59 -0.63 -25.54
CA ASP A 87 2.22 -1.24 -26.71
C ASP A 87 3.75 -1.08 -26.75
N LYS A 88 4.32 -0.31 -25.82
CA LYS A 88 5.75 0.00 -25.71
C LYS A 88 6.39 -0.54 -24.44
N VAL A 89 5.60 -1.09 -23.52
CA VAL A 89 6.10 -1.76 -22.32
C VAL A 89 6.87 -3.01 -22.76
N ASP A 90 8.06 -3.23 -22.19
CA ASP A 90 8.89 -4.38 -22.51
C ASP A 90 8.13 -5.70 -22.23
N PRO A 91 7.91 -6.56 -23.24
CA PRO A 91 7.24 -7.85 -23.06
C PRO A 91 7.94 -8.76 -22.04
N GLU A 92 9.27 -8.72 -21.93
CA GLU A 92 9.99 -9.52 -20.92
C GLU A 92 9.69 -9.03 -19.51
N MET A 93 9.52 -7.72 -19.33
CA MET A 93 9.11 -7.13 -18.06
C MET A 93 7.65 -7.49 -17.72
N ILE A 94 6.75 -7.48 -18.70
CA ILE A 94 5.34 -7.89 -18.50
C ILE A 94 5.28 -9.36 -18.09
N ASP A 95 6.00 -10.24 -18.78
CA ASP A 95 6.05 -11.67 -18.48
C ASP A 95 6.55 -11.90 -17.04
N TRP A 96 7.64 -11.22 -16.66
CA TRP A 96 8.21 -11.33 -15.33
C TRP A 96 7.31 -10.79 -14.21
N LEU A 97 6.65 -9.64 -14.41
CA LEU A 97 5.85 -8.98 -13.38
C LEU A 97 4.41 -9.52 -13.26
N THR A 98 3.84 -10.01 -14.36
CA THR A 98 2.38 -10.16 -14.48
C THR A 98 1.94 -11.42 -15.21
N ASP A 99 2.85 -12.39 -15.39
CA ASP A 99 2.62 -13.62 -16.14
C ASP A 99 2.01 -13.35 -17.55
N GLY A 100 2.42 -12.23 -18.17
CA GLY A 100 2.10 -11.90 -19.56
C GLY A 100 0.97 -10.89 -19.79
N GLU A 101 0.35 -10.33 -18.76
CA GLU A 101 -0.74 -9.34 -18.90
C GLU A 101 -0.43 -7.97 -18.27
N ALA A 102 -0.29 -6.94 -19.11
CA ALA A 102 -0.03 -5.58 -18.63
C ALA A 102 -1.10 -5.09 -17.62
N ILE A 103 -0.65 -4.70 -16.43
CA ILE A 103 -1.47 -4.14 -15.37
C ILE A 103 -2.01 -2.78 -15.78
N ASN A 104 -3.31 -2.58 -15.59
CA ASN A 104 -3.90 -1.24 -15.62
C ASN A 104 -3.79 -0.61 -14.23
N LEU A 105 -2.83 0.29 -14.04
CA LEU A 105 -2.59 0.96 -12.76
C LEU A 105 -3.73 1.87 -12.29
N ASP A 106 -4.65 2.27 -13.18
CA ASP A 106 -5.86 3.01 -12.80
C ASP A 106 -6.98 2.10 -12.28
N ASN A 107 -6.85 0.77 -12.43
CA ASN A 107 -7.89 -0.17 -12.05
C ASN A 107 -8.02 -0.27 -10.53
N PHE A 108 -9.25 -0.26 -10.03
CA PHE A 108 -9.55 -0.47 -8.61
C PHE A 108 -10.88 -1.21 -8.48
N ASP A 109 -10.83 -2.45 -8.00
CA ASP A 109 -12.00 -3.26 -7.72
C ASP A 109 -12.15 -3.48 -6.20
N LYS A 110 -13.07 -2.74 -5.59
CA LYS A 110 -13.32 -2.78 -4.15
C LYS A 110 -13.91 -4.12 -3.72
N GLU A 111 -14.77 -4.70 -4.54
CA GLU A 111 -15.45 -5.95 -4.25
C GLU A 111 -14.45 -7.10 -4.26
N GLU A 112 -13.60 -7.19 -5.30
CA GLU A 112 -12.52 -8.17 -5.39
C GLU A 112 -11.54 -8.04 -4.22
N LEU A 113 -11.07 -6.84 -3.92
CA LEU A 113 -10.12 -6.62 -2.82
C LEU A 113 -10.74 -7.01 -1.46
N ASN A 114 -12.02 -6.71 -1.22
CA ASN A 114 -12.69 -7.16 -0.01
C ASN A 114 -12.92 -8.68 0.04
N GLN A 115 -13.17 -9.33 -1.11
CA GLN A 115 -13.25 -10.79 -1.19
C GLN A 115 -11.91 -11.44 -0.81
N ARG A 116 -10.78 -10.89 -1.29
CA ARG A 116 -9.44 -11.36 -0.89
C ARG A 116 -9.24 -11.28 0.63
N MET A 117 -9.76 -10.24 1.30
CA MET A 117 -9.66 -10.10 2.75
C MET A 117 -10.45 -11.16 3.53
N GLU A 118 -11.43 -11.84 2.90
CA GLU A 118 -12.18 -12.91 3.55
C GLU A 118 -11.32 -14.12 3.92
N GLN A 119 -10.13 -14.28 3.32
CA GLN A 119 -9.19 -15.33 3.70
C GLN A 119 -8.72 -15.21 5.16
N TYR A 120 -8.79 -14.02 5.75
CA TYR A 120 -8.43 -13.77 7.15
C TYR A 120 -9.61 -13.89 8.12
N LYS A 121 -10.74 -14.44 7.67
CA LYS A 121 -11.96 -14.54 8.47
C LYS A 121 -11.83 -15.52 9.65
N ASN A 122 -10.87 -16.46 9.62
CA ASN A 122 -10.65 -17.46 10.68
C ASN A 122 -9.19 -17.89 10.79
#